data_AF-A0A5N8H968-F1
#
_entry.id   AF-A0A5N8H968-F1
#
_cell.length_a   1.000
_cell.length_b   1.000
_cell.length_c   1.000
_cell.angle_alpha   90.00
_cell.angle_beta   90.00
_cell.angle_gamma   90.00
#
_symmetry.space_group_name_H-M   'P 1'
#
loop_
_entity.id
_entity.type
_entity.pdbx_description
1 polymer ?
#
loop_
_entity_poly.entity_id
_entity_poly.type
_entity_poly.pdbx_seq_one_letter_code
_entity_poly.pdbx_strand_id
1 'polypeptide(L)'
;MTPDIILQRTGIDVRAVEQGDDAWHKLRLGVITASEVHNVIAKPRSGKKWPDMKMSYFHTLLAEVCTGVAPEVNAKALAWGKQYENDARTLFEFTSGVNITESPIIYRDENMRTACSPDGLCSDGNGLELKCPFTSRDFMKFRL
;
A
#
# COMPACT_ATOMS: atom_id res chain seq x y z
N MET A 1 -16.42 6.40 -7.72
CA MET A 1 -15.88 6.08 -6.38
C MET A 1 -15.82 7.35 -5.54
N THR A 2 -16.48 7.37 -4.39
CA THR A 2 -16.56 8.53 -3.49
C THR A 2 -16.40 8.10 -2.04
N PRO A 3 -16.02 9.02 -1.12
CA PRO A 3 -16.00 8.73 0.32
C PRO A 3 -17.32 8.17 0.85
N ASP A 4 -18.47 8.64 0.34
CA ASP A 4 -19.78 8.19 0.80
C ASP A 4 -20.05 6.72 0.45
N ILE A 5 -19.56 6.23 -0.69
CA ILE A 5 -19.64 4.81 -1.06
C ILE A 5 -18.82 3.95 -0.10
N ILE A 6 -17.63 4.43 0.30
CA ILE A 6 -16.78 3.73 1.29
C ILE A 6 -17.52 3.68 2.62
N LEU A 7 -17.98 4.84 3.11
CA LEU A 7 -18.71 4.94 4.37
C LEU A 7 -19.94 4.03 4.41
N GLN A 8 -20.74 4.00 3.34
CA GLN A 8 -21.92 3.14 3.25
C GLN A 8 -21.58 1.65 3.33
N ARG A 9 -20.45 1.22 2.76
CA ARG A 9 -20.08 -0.19 2.66
C ARG A 9 -19.29 -0.70 3.86
N THR A 10 -18.54 0.17 4.52
CA THR A 10 -17.59 -0.24 5.57
C THR A 10 -17.88 0.41 6.92
N GLY A 11 -18.70 1.46 6.97
CA GLY A 11 -18.90 2.28 8.16
C GLY A 11 -17.69 3.16 8.51
N ILE A 12 -16.70 3.28 7.61
CA ILE A 12 -15.47 4.05 7.83
C ILE A 12 -15.49 5.31 6.98
N ASP A 13 -15.32 6.48 7.60
CA ASP A 13 -15.04 7.72 6.87
C ASP A 13 -13.57 7.75 6.44
N VAL A 14 -13.34 7.49 5.15
CA VAL A 14 -11.99 7.45 4.56
C VAL A 14 -11.20 8.76 4.73
N ARG A 15 -11.89 9.89 4.93
CA ARG A 15 -11.24 11.22 5.06
C ARG A 15 -10.47 11.37 6.38
N ALA A 16 -10.79 10.54 7.37
CA ALA A 16 -10.16 10.53 8.69
C ALA A 16 -9.17 9.36 8.86
N VAL A 17 -8.90 8.60 7.79
CA VAL A 17 -8.02 7.44 7.82
C VAL A 17 -6.58 7.86 7.55
N GLU A 18 -5.67 7.45 8.44
CA GLU A 18 -4.24 7.65 8.30
C GLU A 18 -3.54 6.32 7.94
N GLN A 19 -2.41 6.40 7.24
CA GLN A 19 -1.66 5.21 6.84
C GLN A 19 -1.16 4.44 8.07
N GLY A 20 -1.58 3.18 8.18
CA GLY A 20 -1.19 2.27 9.26
C GLY A 20 -2.06 2.36 10.51
N ASP A 21 -3.21 3.04 10.48
CA ASP A 21 -4.23 2.92 11.52
C ASP A 21 -5.09 1.65 11.37
N ASP A 22 -5.91 1.34 12.38
CA ASP A 22 -6.78 0.15 12.36
C ASP A 22 -7.82 0.19 11.23
N ALA A 23 -8.33 1.38 10.88
CA ALA A 23 -9.33 1.55 9.85
C ALA A 23 -8.73 1.32 8.45
N TRP A 24 -7.49 1.75 8.25
CA TRP A 24 -6.67 1.55 7.07
C TRP A 24 -6.43 0.06 6.83
N HIS A 25 -6.10 -0.70 7.88
CA HIS A 25 -5.99 -2.15 7.79
C HIS A 25 -7.33 -2.80 7.38
N LYS A 26 -8.44 -2.39 7.99
CA LYS A 26 -9.78 -2.89 7.63
C LYS A 26 -10.17 -2.61 6.18
N LEU A 27 -9.88 -1.41 5.68
CA LEU A 27 -10.14 -1.02 4.30
C LEU A 27 -9.30 -1.83 3.29
N ARG A 28 -8.24 -2.51 3.71
CA ARG A 28 -7.37 -3.28 2.81
C ARG A 28 -7.70 -4.78 2.76
N LEU A 29 -8.57 -5.27 3.64
CA LEU A 29 -8.90 -6.70 3.73
C LEU A 29 -9.45 -7.24 2.42
N GLY A 30 -8.76 -8.24 1.84
CA GLY A 30 -9.18 -8.88 0.59
C GLY A 30 -9.05 -8.00 -0.65
N VAL A 31 -8.37 -6.85 -0.54
CA VAL A 31 -8.14 -5.90 -1.63
C VAL A 31 -6.79 -6.18 -2.28
N ILE A 32 -6.73 -6.17 -3.61
CA ILE A 32 -5.45 -6.24 -4.32
C ILE A 32 -4.74 -4.89 -4.15
N THR A 33 -3.63 -4.88 -3.43
CA THR A 33 -2.87 -3.68 -3.09
C THR A 33 -1.63 -3.53 -3.98
N ALA A 34 -1.19 -2.28 -4.19
CA ALA A 34 -0.03 -1.97 -5.04
C ALA A 34 1.26 -2.71 -4.63
N SER A 35 1.52 -2.86 -3.32
CA SER A 35 2.71 -3.56 -2.81
C SER A 35 2.72 -5.05 -3.18
N GLU A 36 1.55 -5.68 -3.29
CA GLU A 36 1.41 -7.13 -3.51
C GLU A 36 1.02 -7.50 -4.95
N VAL A 37 0.70 -6.53 -5.81
CA VAL A 37 0.24 -6.79 -7.18
C VAL A 37 1.26 -7.55 -8.03
N HIS A 38 2.55 -7.49 -7.66
CA HIS A 38 3.61 -8.26 -8.28
C HIS A 38 3.34 -9.79 -8.23
N ASN A 39 2.67 -10.28 -7.18
CA ASN A 39 2.22 -11.67 -7.08
C ASN A 39 1.12 -12.00 -8.09
N VAL A 40 0.19 -11.07 -8.33
CA VAL A 40 -0.95 -11.25 -9.25
C VAL A 40 -0.49 -11.37 -10.70
N ILE A 41 0.48 -10.55 -11.10
CA ILE A 41 1.00 -10.52 -12.47
C ILE A 41 2.14 -11.52 -12.72
N ALA A 42 2.59 -12.24 -11.69
CA ALA A 42 3.65 -13.23 -11.79
C ALA A 42 3.31 -14.30 -12.85
N LYS A 43 4.30 -14.61 -13.69
CA LYS A 43 4.20 -15.61 -14.76
C LYS A 43 5.03 -16.84 -14.41
N PRO A 44 4.58 -18.05 -14.79
CA PRO A 44 5.40 -19.25 -14.62
C PRO A 44 6.59 -19.22 -15.57
N ARG A 45 7.68 -19.88 -15.19
CA ARG A 45 8.86 -20.06 -16.06
C ARG A 45 8.52 -20.90 -17.31
N SER A 46 7.59 -21.84 -17.20
CA SER A 46 7.10 -22.67 -18.29
C SER A 46 5.65 -23.11 -18.07
N GLY A 47 4.94 -23.41 -19.15
CA GLY A 47 3.54 -23.86 -19.09
C GLY A 47 2.54 -22.74 -18.76
N LYS A 48 1.36 -23.12 -18.26
CA LYS A 48 0.21 -22.21 -18.04
C LYS A 48 -0.29 -22.17 -16.58
N LYS A 49 0.33 -22.95 -15.68
CA LYS A 49 -0.06 -22.97 -14.26
C LYS A 49 0.35 -21.67 -13.58
N TRP A 50 -0.42 -21.24 -12.58
CA TRP A 50 -0.03 -20.10 -11.76
C TRP A 50 1.21 -20.45 -10.93
N PRO A 51 2.18 -19.53 -10.77
CA PRO A 51 3.32 -19.74 -9.90
C PRO A 51 2.90 -19.75 -8.42
N ASP A 52 3.70 -20.39 -7.57
CA ASP A 52 3.37 -20.57 -6.15
C ASP A 52 3.11 -19.25 -5.43
N MET A 53 3.87 -18.19 -5.73
CA MET A 53 3.65 -16.87 -5.13
C MET A 53 2.26 -16.28 -5.44
N LYS A 54 1.75 -16.54 -6.66
CA LYS A 54 0.41 -16.10 -7.06
C LYS A 54 -0.68 -16.89 -6.34
N MET A 55 -0.48 -18.20 -6.21
CA MET A 55 -1.40 -19.07 -5.45
C MET A 55 -1.38 -18.73 -3.94
N SER A 56 -0.21 -18.42 -3.39
CA SER A 56 -0.05 -17.98 -2.01
C SER A 56 -0.85 -16.71 -1.75
N TYR A 57 -0.63 -15.66 -2.55
CA TYR A 57 -1.36 -14.39 -2.39
C TYR A 57 -2.86 -14.54 -2.65
N PHE A 58 -3.27 -15.42 -3.58
CA PHE A 58 -4.68 -15.77 -3.79
C PHE A 58 -5.32 -16.32 -2.51
N HIS A 59 -4.68 -17.28 -1.83
CA HIS A 59 -5.18 -17.82 -0.56
C HIS A 59 -5.14 -16.78 0.56
N THR A 60 -4.13 -15.91 0.61
CA THR A 60 -4.05 -14.81 1.58
C THR A 60 -5.27 -13.89 1.48
N LEU A 61 -5.59 -13.39 0.28
CA LEU A 61 -6.74 -12.50 0.10
C LEU A 61 -8.08 -13.19 0.42
N LEU A 62 -8.23 -14.45 0.06
CA LEU A 62 -9.43 -15.21 0.42
C LEU A 62 -9.57 -15.40 1.93
N ALA A 63 -8.46 -15.68 2.62
CA ALA A 63 -8.44 -15.80 4.07
C ALA A 63 -8.84 -14.49 4.76
N GLU A 64 -8.31 -13.35 4.31
CA GLU A 64 -8.69 -12.03 4.83
C GLU A 64 -10.19 -11.76 4.68
N VAL A 65 -10.77 -12.09 3.52
CA VAL A 65 -12.22 -11.96 3.28
C VAL A 65 -13.03 -12.85 4.21
N CYS A 66 -12.65 -14.13 4.35
CA CYS A 66 -13.40 -15.10 5.13
C CYS A 66 -13.28 -14.88 6.65
N THR A 67 -12.15 -14.33 7.11
CA THR A 67 -11.86 -14.16 8.54
C THR A 67 -12.10 -12.75 9.05
N GLY A 68 -12.13 -11.75 8.15
CA GLY A 68 -12.24 -10.34 8.53
C GLY A 68 -10.99 -9.79 9.23
N VAL A 69 -9.86 -10.51 9.17
CA VAL A 69 -8.59 -10.11 9.79
C VAL A 69 -7.42 -10.38 8.84
N ALA A 70 -6.41 -9.52 8.90
CA ALA A 70 -5.10 -9.76 8.29
C ALA A 70 -4.07 -9.92 9.42
N PRO A 71 -3.20 -10.93 9.39
CA PRO A 71 -2.17 -11.08 10.40
C PRO A 71 -1.21 -9.88 10.32
N GLU A 72 -0.96 -9.25 11.47
CA GLU A 72 0.02 -8.17 11.55
C GLU A 72 1.43 -8.74 11.31
N VAL A 73 2.08 -8.29 10.25
CA VAL A 73 3.47 -8.61 9.99
C VAL A 73 4.31 -7.64 10.81
N ASN A 74 4.61 -7.98 12.06
CA ASN A 74 5.47 -7.17 12.92
C ASN A 74 6.95 -7.30 12.50
N ALA A 75 7.30 -6.64 11.40
CA ALA A 75 8.65 -6.62 10.86
C ALA A 75 9.40 -5.34 11.28
N LYS A 76 10.66 -5.48 11.68
CA LYS A 76 11.58 -4.36 11.97
C LYS A 76 11.63 -3.33 10.84
N ALA A 77 11.47 -3.78 9.59
CA ALA A 77 11.45 -2.92 8.42
C ALA A 77 10.23 -1.98 8.36
N LEU A 78 9.04 -2.43 8.81
CA LEU A 78 7.84 -1.60 8.84
C LEU A 78 7.94 -0.55 9.95
N ALA A 79 8.43 -0.95 11.13
CA ALA A 79 8.68 -0.02 12.23
C ALA A 79 9.71 1.06 11.82
N TRP A 80 10.79 0.66 11.13
CA TRP A 80 11.76 1.59 10.58
C TRP A 80 11.15 2.55 9.56
N GLY A 81 10.35 2.04 8.62
CA GLY A 81 9.60 2.86 7.66
C GLY A 81 8.77 3.93 8.36
N LYS A 82 7.91 3.51 9.29
CA LYS A 82 7.03 4.40 10.06
C LYS A 82 7.81 5.46 10.87
N GLN A 83 8.96 5.09 11.42
CA GLN A 83 9.78 6.02 12.21
C GLN A 83 10.35 7.16 11.37
N TYR A 84 10.75 6.90 10.11
CA TYR A 84 11.49 7.86 9.28
C TYR A 84 10.70 8.43 8.10
N GLU A 85 9.43 8.06 7.94
CA GLU A 85 8.60 8.50 6.80
C GLU A 85 8.48 10.03 6.73
N ASN A 86 8.26 10.70 7.87
CA ASN A 86 8.14 12.16 7.94
C ASN A 86 9.45 12.88 7.57
N ASP A 87 10.58 12.35 8.03
CA ASP A 87 11.90 12.89 7.68
C ASP A 87 12.19 12.72 6.18
N ALA A 88 11.87 11.55 5.63
CA ALA A 88 12.03 11.27 4.20
C ALA A 88 11.14 12.18 3.33
N ARG A 89 9.89 12.41 3.75
CA ARG A 89 8.94 13.32 3.11
C ARG A 89 9.47 14.75 3.11
N THR A 90 9.87 15.26 4.27
CA THR A 90 10.40 16.62 4.43
C THR A 90 11.64 16.84 3.55
N LEU A 91 12.56 15.87 3.52
CA LEU A 91 13.74 15.95 2.68
C LEU A 91 13.39 15.91 1.18
N PHE A 92 12.41 15.10 0.79
CA PHE A 92 11.93 15.07 -0.59
C PHE A 92 11.32 16.42 -0.98
N GLU A 93 10.43 17.01 -0.18
CA GLU A 93 9.83 18.33 -0.49
C GLU A 93 10.91 19.40 -0.68
N PHE A 94 11.88 19.44 0.25
CA PHE A 94 12.99 20.40 0.19
C PHE A 94 13.84 20.23 -1.08
N THR A 95 14.15 19.00 -1.46
CA THR A 95 15.06 18.71 -2.59
C THR A 95 14.38 18.78 -3.96
N SER A 96 13.09 18.45 -4.03
CA SER A 96 12.31 18.42 -5.27
C SER A 96 11.60 19.74 -5.55
N GLY A 97 11.35 20.56 -4.53
CA GLY A 97 10.61 21.81 -4.65
C GLY A 97 9.11 21.62 -4.91
N VAL A 98 8.57 20.42 -4.68
CA VAL A 98 7.12 20.15 -4.74
C VAL A 98 6.57 19.91 -3.33
N ASN A 99 5.35 20.37 -3.09
CA ASN A 99 4.66 20.10 -1.83
C ASN A 99 3.95 18.74 -1.91
N ILE A 100 3.91 18.03 -0.79
CA ILE A 100 3.24 16.75 -0.67
C ILE A 100 1.99 16.91 0.19
N THR A 101 0.88 16.34 -0.28
CA THR A 101 -0.32 16.13 0.53
C THR A 101 -0.43 14.64 0.84
N GLU A 102 -0.60 14.29 2.12
CA GLU A 102 -0.91 12.91 2.52
C GLU A 102 -2.24 12.45 1.95
N SER A 103 -2.39 11.14 1.73
CA SER A 103 -3.58 10.57 1.13
C SER A 103 -4.01 9.30 1.85
N PRO A 104 -5.32 9.09 2.07
CA PRO A 104 -5.81 7.81 2.56
C PRO A 104 -5.69 6.74 1.46
N ILE A 105 -6.24 5.55 1.72
CA ILE A 105 -6.39 4.53 0.67
C ILE A 105 -7.24 5.05 -0.51
N ILE A 106 -6.75 4.83 -1.73
CA ILE A 106 -7.43 5.16 -2.97
C ILE A 106 -7.81 3.86 -3.68
N TYR A 107 -9.12 3.68 -3.90
CA TYR A 107 -9.63 2.60 -4.74
C TYR A 107 -9.72 3.03 -6.19
N ARG A 108 -9.39 2.12 -7.11
CA ARG A 108 -9.49 2.35 -8.55
C ARG A 108 -10.92 2.61 -9.00
N ASP A 109 -11.87 1.84 -8.45
CA ASP A 109 -13.27 1.85 -8.85
C ASP A 109 -14.18 1.46 -7.68
N GLU A 110 -15.49 1.55 -7.92
CA GLU A 110 -16.53 1.32 -6.93
C GLU A 110 -16.65 -0.14 -6.50
N ASN A 111 -15.98 -1.10 -7.13
CA ASN A 111 -15.99 -2.48 -6.67
C ASN A 111 -15.06 -2.70 -5.47
N MET A 112 -14.19 -1.72 -5.15
CA MET A 112 -13.25 -1.78 -4.03
C MET A 112 -12.30 -2.99 -4.06
N ARG A 113 -12.03 -3.55 -5.25
CA ARG A 113 -11.20 -4.77 -5.39
C ARG A 113 -9.72 -4.48 -5.60
N THR A 114 -9.39 -3.25 -6.00
CA THR A 114 -8.01 -2.82 -6.27
C THR A 114 -7.79 -1.44 -5.66
N ALA A 115 -6.68 -1.27 -4.96
CA ALA A 115 -6.34 -0.02 -4.29
C ALA A 115 -4.83 0.21 -4.14
N CYS A 116 -4.46 1.46 -3.91
CA CYS A 116 -3.15 1.85 -3.43
C CYS A 116 -3.29 2.81 -2.23
N SER A 117 -2.22 2.94 -1.46
CA SER A 117 -2.07 3.96 -0.42
C SER A 117 -0.77 4.68 -0.76
N PRO A 118 -0.82 5.72 -1.61
CA PRO A 118 0.38 6.47 -1.96
C PRO A 118 0.96 7.11 -0.71
N ASP A 119 2.28 7.12 -0.59
CA ASP A 119 2.92 7.80 0.54
C ASP A 119 2.68 9.31 0.46
N GLY A 120 2.37 9.86 -0.73
CA GLY A 120 1.86 11.20 -0.89
C GLY A 120 1.36 11.52 -2.29
N LEU A 121 0.66 12.66 -2.43
CA LEU A 121 0.26 13.27 -3.69
C LEU A 121 1.00 14.59 -3.85
N CYS A 122 1.77 14.72 -4.93
CA CYS A 122 2.61 15.89 -5.17
C CYS A 122 1.80 17.02 -5.83
N SER A 123 2.17 18.27 -5.54
CA SER A 123 1.52 19.47 -6.09
C SER A 123 1.65 19.63 -7.60
N ASP A 124 2.56 18.89 -8.24
CA ASP A 124 2.76 18.83 -9.69
C ASP A 124 1.86 17.81 -10.39
N GLY A 125 0.98 17.12 -9.64
CA GLY A 125 0.05 16.12 -10.14
C GLY A 125 0.59 14.69 -10.15
N ASN A 126 1.84 14.46 -9.71
CA ASN A 126 2.42 13.13 -9.59
C ASN A 126 2.02 12.44 -8.27
N GLY A 127 2.06 11.11 -8.27
CA GLY A 127 2.01 10.31 -7.04
C GLY A 127 3.41 10.10 -6.47
N LEU A 128 3.50 9.81 -5.18
CA LEU A 128 4.74 9.56 -4.47
C LEU A 128 4.75 8.18 -3.80
N GLU A 129 5.89 7.51 -3.94
CA GLU A 129 6.26 6.31 -3.20
C GLU A 129 7.60 6.61 -2.50
N LEU A 130 7.61 6.57 -1.17
CA LEU A 130 8.77 6.78 -0.31
C LEU A 130 9.14 5.48 0.37
N LYS A 131 10.40 5.06 0.19
CA LYS A 131 10.97 3.93 0.92
C LYS A 131 12.07 4.41 1.84
N CYS A 132 12.02 3.95 3.08
CA CYS A 132 13.13 3.97 4.02
C CYS A 132 13.64 2.52 4.17
N PRO A 133 14.56 2.04 3.30
CA PRO A 133 14.98 0.64 3.34
C PRO A 133 15.67 0.33 4.65
N PHE A 134 15.27 -0.77 5.29
CA PHE A 134 15.84 -1.20 6.58
C PHE A 134 17.34 -1.53 6.49
N THR A 135 17.82 -1.96 5.32
CA THR A 135 19.24 -2.19 5.08
C THR A 135 19.80 -1.13 4.14
N SER A 136 20.89 -0.47 4.55
CA SER A 136 21.55 0.55 3.72
C SER A 136 22.04 0.00 2.38
N ARG A 137 22.29 -1.32 2.30
CA ARG A 137 22.61 -2.02 1.05
C ARG A 137 21.54 -1.78 -0.02
N ASP A 138 20.26 -1.87 0.34
CA ASP A 138 19.17 -1.76 -0.63
C ASP A 138 19.00 -0.31 -1.12
N PHE A 139 19.25 0.67 -0.25
CA PHE A 139 19.36 2.08 -0.66
C PHE A 139 20.52 2.29 -1.64
N MET A 140 21.68 1.67 -1.39
CA MET A 140 22.86 1.79 -2.24
C MET A 140 22.67 1.14 -3.61
N LYS A 141 21.98 0.00 -3.66
CA LYS A 141 21.61 -0.68 -4.90
C LYS A 141 20.68 0.17 -5.79
N PHE A 142 19.84 1.02 -5.19
CA PHE A 142 18.99 1.93 -5.96
C PHE A 142 19.75 3.17 -6.44
N ARG A 143 20.67 3.68 -5.62
CA ARG A 143 21.38 4.93 -5.90
C ARG A 143 22.48 4.80 -6.95
N LEU A 144 23.13 3.64 -7.05
CA LEU A 144 24.22 3.33 -7.96
C LEU A 144 23.72 2.57 -9.19
#